data_AF-A0A538FTR6-F1
#
_entry.id   AF-A0A538FTR6-F1
#
_cell.length_a   1.000
_cell.length_b   1.000
_cell.length_c   1.000
_cell.angle_alpha   90.00
_cell.angle_beta   90.00
_cell.angle_gamma   90.00
#
_symmetry.space_group_name_H-M   'P 1'
#
loop_
_entity.id
_entity.type
_entity.pdbx_description
1 polymer ?
#
loop_
_entity_poly.entity_id
_entity_poly.type
_entity_poly.pdbx_seq_one_letter_code
_entity_poly.pdbx_strand_id
1 'polypeptide(L)'
;MRPQRALVLAAAALALLAGCGARLSKAQYEHEVRSVYENVRRAFRETKVGEARLPARIVAAQQALRSSARKLEDSKPPSRVEKPNHELAEGMRDYADELDELRRAAEAHDAKAVAAFNARLSQDEAIERIGEAAEKIRSEGYDLGPIASG
;
A
#
# COMPACT_ATOMS: atom_id res chain seq x y z
N MET A 1 -34.03 28.74 -42.85
CA MET A 1 -34.75 27.44 -42.86
C MET A 1 -33.86 26.37 -43.48
N ARG A 2 -33.85 25.18 -42.86
CA ARG A 2 -33.14 23.89 -43.15
C ARG A 2 -31.64 23.79 -42.76
N PRO A 3 -31.15 22.60 -42.38
CA PRO A 3 -31.64 21.72 -41.30
C PRO A 3 -30.50 21.20 -40.39
N GLN A 4 -30.89 20.40 -39.40
CA GLN A 4 -30.11 19.79 -38.31
C GLN A 4 -28.82 19.06 -38.73
N ARG A 5 -27.80 19.17 -37.88
CA ARG A 5 -26.85 18.08 -37.62
C ARG A 5 -26.84 17.78 -36.12
N ALA A 6 -27.59 16.75 -35.76
CA ALA A 6 -27.42 16.05 -34.51
C ALA A 6 -26.11 15.26 -34.58
N LEU A 7 -25.28 15.30 -33.53
CA LEU A 7 -24.33 14.23 -33.27
C LEU A 7 -23.99 14.15 -31.77
N VAL A 8 -24.71 13.21 -31.15
CA VAL A 8 -24.25 12.18 -30.21
C VAL A 8 -23.64 12.65 -28.88
N LEU A 9 -24.48 12.51 -27.85
CA LEU A 9 -24.13 12.36 -26.44
C LEU A 9 -23.12 11.23 -26.22
N ALA A 10 -22.01 11.51 -25.54
CA ALA A 10 -21.23 10.51 -24.82
C ALA A 10 -21.37 10.79 -23.32
N ALA A 11 -22.32 10.10 -22.68
CA ALA A 11 -22.51 10.11 -21.24
C ALA A 11 -21.38 9.30 -20.57
N ALA A 12 -20.36 9.99 -20.04
CA ALA A 12 -19.46 9.40 -19.06
C ALA A 12 -20.17 9.39 -17.71
N ALA A 13 -20.94 8.34 -17.45
CA ALA A 13 -21.52 8.09 -16.14
C ALA A 13 -20.38 7.84 -15.13
N LEU A 14 -20.05 8.86 -14.33
CA LEU A 14 -19.29 8.71 -13.10
C LEU A 14 -20.13 7.85 -12.14
N ALA A 15 -19.85 6.56 -12.09
CA ALA A 15 -20.39 5.68 -11.06
C ALA A 15 -19.69 5.97 -9.73
N LEU A 16 -20.24 6.93 -8.99
CA LEU A 16 -20.09 7.06 -7.54
C LEU A 16 -20.85 5.89 -6.90
N LEU A 17 -20.16 4.79 -6.59
CA LEU A 17 -20.67 3.72 -5.73
C LEU A 17 -19.62 3.33 -4.69
N ALA A 18 -19.42 4.25 -3.74
CA ALA A 18 -18.98 3.86 -2.40
C ALA A 18 -20.18 3.20 -1.71
N GLY A 19 -20.12 1.89 -1.51
CA GLY A 19 -21.19 1.09 -0.88
C GLY A 19 -21.88 0.17 -1.88
N CYS A 20 -21.61 -1.13 -1.75
CA CYS A 20 -22.11 -2.20 -2.63
C CYS A 20 -21.60 -2.18 -4.09
N GLY A 21 -20.36 -1.74 -4.30
CA GLY A 21 -19.74 -1.68 -5.63
C GLY A 21 -19.37 -3.06 -6.21
N ALA A 22 -19.39 -3.17 -7.53
CA ALA A 22 -18.85 -4.31 -8.27
C ALA A 22 -17.35 -4.48 -8.00
N ARG A 23 -16.80 -5.67 -8.31
CA ARG A 23 -15.35 -5.90 -8.27
C ARG A 23 -14.66 -4.91 -9.21
N LEU A 24 -13.48 -4.44 -8.79
CA LEU A 24 -12.62 -3.59 -9.60
C LEU A 24 -12.25 -4.31 -10.90
N SER A 25 -12.15 -3.55 -11.99
CA SER A 25 -11.46 -4.03 -13.19
C SER A 25 -9.97 -4.19 -12.91
N LYS A 26 -9.26 -4.92 -13.79
CA LYS A 26 -7.80 -5.09 -13.70
C LYS A 26 -7.09 -3.74 -13.59
N ALA A 27 -7.36 -2.80 -14.50
CA ALA A 27 -6.69 -1.49 -14.51
C ALA A 27 -6.99 -0.64 -13.26
N GLN A 28 -8.22 -0.70 -12.74
CA GLN A 28 -8.57 -0.02 -11.49
C GLN A 28 -7.81 -0.61 -10.30
N TYR A 29 -7.70 -1.93 -10.23
CA TYR A 29 -6.94 -2.61 -9.20
C TYR A 29 -5.43 -2.30 -9.27
N GLU A 30 -4.84 -2.34 -10.46
CA GLU A 30 -3.42 -1.96 -10.67
C GLU A 30 -3.14 -0.50 -10.25
N HIS A 31 -4.07 0.40 -10.54
CA HIS A 31 -3.97 1.79 -10.07
C HIS A 31 -4.08 1.90 -8.55
N GLU A 32 -5.04 1.19 -7.95
CA GLU A 32 -5.27 1.14 -6.51
C GLU A 32 -4.01 0.69 -5.75
N VAL A 33 -3.45 -0.45 -6.18
CA VAL A 33 -2.26 -1.03 -5.55
C VAL A 33 -1.04 -0.13 -5.73
N ARG A 34 -0.81 0.44 -6.93
CA ARG A 34 0.27 1.42 -7.15
C ARG A 34 0.13 2.64 -6.25
N SER A 35 -1.08 3.16 -6.09
CA SER A 35 -1.35 4.30 -5.19
C SER A 35 -0.99 3.96 -3.74
N VAL A 36 -1.32 2.76 -3.29
CA VAL A 36 -0.96 2.26 -1.96
C VAL A 36 0.56 2.17 -1.79
N TYR A 37 1.28 1.57 -2.74
CA TYR A 37 2.75 1.49 -2.69
C TYR A 37 3.41 2.88 -2.67
N GLU A 38 2.93 3.82 -3.47
CA GLU A 38 3.46 5.18 -3.49
C GLU A 38 3.27 5.92 -2.16
N ASN A 39 2.13 5.72 -1.51
CA ASN A 39 1.84 6.30 -0.20
C ASN A 39 2.83 5.78 0.86
N VAL A 40 3.01 4.45 0.93
CA VAL A 40 3.96 3.81 1.85
C VAL A 40 5.39 4.28 1.56
N ARG A 41 5.81 4.22 0.29
CA ARG A 41 7.15 4.63 -0.15
C ARG A 41 7.46 6.08 0.22
N ARG A 42 6.49 6.99 0.11
CA ARG A 42 6.65 8.39 0.52
C ARG A 42 6.91 8.52 2.02
N ALA A 43 6.12 7.85 2.84
CA ALA A 43 6.28 7.89 4.29
C ALA A 43 7.64 7.34 4.75
N PHE A 44 8.12 6.26 4.12
CA PHE A 44 9.43 5.69 4.45
C PHE A 44 10.61 6.55 3.99
N ARG A 45 10.54 7.24 2.83
CA ARG A 45 11.59 8.19 2.40
C ARG A 45 11.82 9.32 3.40
N GLU A 46 10.79 9.68 4.15
CA GLU A 46 10.86 10.69 5.18
C GLU A 46 11.46 10.13 6.49
N THR A 47 11.52 8.81 6.66
CA THR A 47 12.07 8.16 7.86
C THR A 47 13.59 8.02 7.74
N LYS A 48 14.33 9.06 8.12
CA LYS A 48 15.81 9.06 8.15
C LYS A 48 16.30 8.85 9.58
N VAL A 49 17.10 7.81 9.78
CA VAL A 49 17.73 7.48 11.06
C VAL A 49 18.69 8.61 11.47
N GLY A 50 18.68 8.97 12.76
CA GLY A 50 19.57 10.01 13.31
C GLY A 50 18.97 11.42 13.33
N GLU A 51 17.77 11.61 12.80
CA GLU A 51 17.06 12.88 12.94
C GLU A 51 16.23 12.95 14.23
N ALA A 52 16.19 14.11 14.89
CA ALA A 52 15.40 14.33 16.11
C ALA A 52 13.89 14.04 15.96
N ARG A 53 13.39 14.00 14.72
CA ARG A 53 11.98 13.72 14.40
C ARG A 53 11.71 12.24 14.07
N LEU A 54 12.68 11.34 14.29
CA LEU A 54 12.56 9.93 13.95
C LEU A 54 11.30 9.27 14.54
N PRO A 55 10.94 9.44 15.84
CA PRO A 55 9.71 8.86 16.38
C PRO A 55 8.44 9.30 15.63
N ALA A 56 8.29 10.60 15.38
CA ALA A 56 7.14 11.14 14.65
C ALA A 56 7.06 10.63 13.20
N ARG A 57 8.22 10.42 12.56
CA ARG A 57 8.31 9.86 11.20
C ARG A 57 7.94 8.38 11.17
N ILE A 58 8.35 7.62 12.17
CA ILE A 58 7.92 6.22 12.33
C ILE A 58 6.39 6.15 12.48
N VAL A 59 5.80 7.03 13.31
CA VAL A 59 4.33 7.12 13.44
C VAL A 59 3.66 7.39 12.09
N ALA A 60 4.21 8.30 11.28
CA ALA A 60 3.70 8.57 9.94
C ALA A 60 3.80 7.35 9.01
N ALA A 61 4.91 6.59 9.07
CA ALA A 61 5.07 5.34 8.31
C ALA A 61 4.06 4.27 8.75
N GLN A 62 3.87 4.08 10.06
CA GLN A 62 2.85 3.18 10.61
C GLN A 62 1.44 3.55 10.13
N GLN A 63 1.09 4.84 10.16
CA GLN A 63 -0.21 5.31 9.68
C GLN A 63 -0.38 5.09 8.18
N ALA A 64 0.66 5.31 7.38
CA ALA A 64 0.62 5.07 5.94
C ALA A 64 0.39 3.59 5.64
N LEU A 65 1.09 2.68 6.33
CA LEU A 65 0.89 1.24 6.21
C LEU A 65 -0.54 0.81 6.62
N ARG A 66 -1.02 1.23 7.79
CA ARG A 66 -2.37 0.86 8.28
C ARG A 66 -3.49 1.40 7.38
N SER A 67 -3.34 2.63 6.90
CA SER A 67 -4.30 3.23 5.95
C SER A 67 -4.31 2.49 4.62
N SER A 68 -3.14 2.13 4.11
CA SER A 68 -2.98 1.33 2.89
C SER A 68 -3.56 -0.08 3.04
N ALA A 69 -3.28 -0.76 4.14
CA ALA A 69 -3.85 -2.06 4.47
C ALA A 69 -5.38 -2.01 4.47
N ARG A 70 -5.95 -1.03 5.18
CA ARG A 70 -7.41 -0.80 5.20
C ARG A 70 -7.96 -0.56 3.79
N LYS A 71 -7.30 0.27 2.99
CA LYS A 71 -7.72 0.55 1.60
C LYS A 71 -7.73 -0.72 0.75
N LEU A 72 -6.73 -1.58 0.89
CA LEU A 72 -6.69 -2.87 0.19
C LEU A 72 -7.80 -3.83 0.66
N GLU A 73 -8.07 -3.90 1.97
CA GLU A 73 -9.16 -4.71 2.56
C GLU A 73 -10.55 -4.25 2.14
N ASP A 74 -10.77 -2.94 2.13
CA ASP A 74 -12.06 -2.35 1.75
C ASP A 74 -12.27 -2.40 0.22
N SER A 75 -11.22 -2.64 -0.55
CA SER A 75 -11.30 -2.82 -2.00
C SER A 75 -11.93 -4.16 -2.37
N LYS A 76 -12.55 -4.22 -3.56
CA LYS A 76 -13.06 -5.48 -4.12
C LYS A 76 -12.19 -5.91 -5.30
N PRO A 77 -11.08 -6.62 -5.07
CA PRO A 77 -10.19 -7.04 -6.15
C PRO A 77 -10.89 -8.02 -7.12
N PRO A 78 -10.37 -8.17 -8.34
CA PRO A 78 -10.72 -9.32 -9.18
C PRO A 78 -10.46 -10.64 -8.44
N SER A 79 -11.28 -11.66 -8.69
CA SER A 79 -11.25 -12.92 -7.94
C SER A 79 -9.88 -13.60 -7.88
N ARG A 80 -9.13 -13.58 -8.98
CA ARG A 80 -7.81 -14.23 -9.07
C ARG A 80 -6.74 -13.64 -8.13
N VAL A 81 -6.92 -12.40 -7.67
CA VAL A 81 -6.00 -11.72 -6.75
C VAL A 81 -6.62 -11.40 -5.40
N GLU A 82 -7.80 -11.94 -5.09
CA GLU A 82 -8.47 -11.66 -3.82
C GLU A 82 -7.68 -12.14 -2.61
N LYS A 83 -7.20 -13.40 -2.66
CA LYS A 83 -6.34 -13.96 -1.60
C LYS A 83 -5.02 -13.19 -1.44
N PRO A 84 -4.18 -13.02 -2.49
CA PRO A 84 -2.92 -12.31 -2.30
C PRO A 84 -3.12 -10.81 -1.99
N ASN A 85 -4.24 -10.19 -2.38
CA ASN A 85 -4.59 -8.84 -1.91
C ASN A 85 -4.79 -8.79 -0.39
N HIS A 86 -5.47 -9.80 0.17
CA HIS A 86 -5.66 -9.90 1.61
C HIS A 86 -4.33 -10.15 2.33
N GLU A 87 -3.49 -11.07 1.81
CA GLU A 87 -2.14 -11.32 2.35
C GLU A 87 -1.26 -10.05 2.32
N LEU A 88 -1.39 -9.24 1.25
CA LEU A 88 -0.69 -7.96 1.14
C LEU A 88 -1.15 -6.96 2.21
N ALA A 89 -2.46 -6.85 2.43
CA ALA A 89 -3.03 -5.96 3.43
C ALA A 89 -2.64 -6.37 4.87
N GLU A 90 -2.69 -7.68 5.15
CA GLU A 90 -2.27 -8.26 6.43
C GLU A 90 -0.79 -7.99 6.69
N GLY A 91 0.10 -8.30 5.74
CA GLY A 91 1.53 -8.04 5.90
C GLY A 91 1.83 -6.54 6.12
N MET A 92 1.13 -5.64 5.44
CA MET A 92 1.26 -4.20 5.69
C MET A 92 0.85 -3.80 7.12
N ARG A 93 -0.19 -4.44 7.67
CA ARG A 93 -0.65 -4.18 9.03
C ARG A 93 0.34 -4.72 10.06
N ASP A 94 0.78 -5.95 9.88
CA ASP A 94 1.73 -6.60 10.78
C ASP A 94 3.04 -5.82 10.83
N TYR A 95 3.57 -5.40 9.67
CA TYR A 95 4.78 -4.59 9.63
C TYR A 95 4.59 -3.21 10.31
N ALA A 96 3.38 -2.64 10.24
CA ALA A 96 3.08 -1.40 10.97
C ALA A 96 3.10 -1.60 12.49
N ASP A 97 2.75 -2.79 12.97
CA ASP A 97 2.76 -3.14 14.38
C ASP A 97 4.19 -3.42 14.86
N GLU A 98 5.03 -4.07 14.04
CA GLU A 98 6.45 -4.28 14.36
C GLU A 98 7.24 -2.97 14.50
N LEU A 99 6.86 -1.93 13.75
CA LEU A 99 7.43 -0.58 13.89
C LEU A 99 7.18 0.04 15.27
N ASP A 100 6.28 -0.49 16.10
CA ASP A 100 6.13 -0.01 17.49
C ASP A 100 7.38 -0.26 18.33
N GLU A 101 8.12 -1.34 18.07
CA GLU A 101 9.42 -1.59 18.72
C GLU A 101 10.43 -0.50 18.34
N LEU A 102 10.55 -0.21 17.04
CA LEU A 102 11.44 0.82 16.54
C LEU A 102 11.08 2.21 17.09
N ARG A 103 9.77 2.53 17.15
CA ARG A 103 9.27 3.78 17.71
C ARG A 103 9.69 3.94 19.18
N ARG A 104 9.45 2.92 20.01
CA ARG A 104 9.82 2.94 21.44
C ARG A 104 11.33 3.09 21.62
N ALA A 105 12.13 2.38 20.82
CA ALA A 105 13.58 2.51 20.83
C ALA A 105 14.04 3.94 20.47
N ALA A 106 13.42 4.54 19.45
CA ALA A 106 13.71 5.90 19.03
C ALA A 106 13.30 6.94 20.09
N GLU A 107 12.15 6.77 20.75
CA GLU A 107 11.68 7.62 21.86
C GLU A 107 12.60 7.54 23.07
N ALA A 108 13.16 6.35 23.35
CA ALA A 108 14.11 6.13 24.43
C ALA A 108 15.56 6.54 24.09
N HIS A 109 15.81 7.03 22.87
CA HIS A 109 17.16 7.27 22.33
C HIS A 109 18.08 6.04 22.40
N ASP A 110 17.52 4.83 22.33
CA ASP A 110 18.27 3.57 22.38
C ASP A 110 18.81 3.23 20.98
N ALA A 111 19.98 3.79 20.66
CA ALA A 111 20.65 3.54 19.39
C ALA A 111 20.98 2.07 19.14
N LYS A 112 21.18 1.26 20.20
CA LYS A 112 21.47 -0.17 20.07
C LYS A 112 20.22 -0.94 19.67
N ALA A 113 19.08 -0.65 20.29
CA ALA A 113 17.81 -1.25 19.90
C ALA A 113 17.40 -0.85 18.47
N VAL A 114 17.58 0.42 18.08
CA VAL A 114 17.35 0.87 16.69
C VAL A 114 18.23 0.09 15.71
N ALA A 115 19.52 -0.10 16.01
CA ALA A 115 20.42 -0.86 15.16
C ALA A 115 20.04 -2.35 15.08
N ALA A 116 19.63 -2.95 16.20
CA ALA A 116 19.17 -4.34 16.24
C ALA A 116 17.90 -4.56 15.42
N PHE A 117 16.93 -3.65 15.51
CA PHE A 117 15.74 -3.65 14.66
C PHE A 117 16.11 -3.61 13.19
N ASN A 118 16.97 -2.67 12.79
CA ASN A 118 17.39 -2.54 11.38
C ASN A 118 18.14 -3.79 10.87
N ALA A 119 18.93 -4.45 11.72
CA ALA A 119 19.68 -5.65 11.34
C ALA A 119 18.77 -6.86 11.05
N ARG A 120 17.60 -6.95 11.68
CA ARG A 120 16.66 -8.06 11.48
C ARG A 120 15.62 -7.81 10.38
N LEU A 121 15.55 -6.62 9.78
CA LEU A 121 14.58 -6.29 8.72
C LEU A 121 14.59 -7.27 7.54
N SER A 122 15.77 -7.80 7.19
CA SER A 122 15.89 -8.79 6.11
C SER A 122 15.29 -10.17 6.42
N GLN A 123 14.96 -10.42 7.69
CA GLN A 123 14.42 -11.68 8.22
C GLN A 123 12.98 -11.49 8.75
N ASP A 124 12.39 -10.35 8.45
CA ASP A 124 11.09 -9.93 8.95
C ASP A 124 9.97 -10.63 8.18
N GLU A 125 9.16 -11.43 8.89
CA GLU A 125 8.12 -12.26 8.29
C GLU A 125 7.02 -11.41 7.62
N ALA A 126 6.75 -10.21 8.14
CA ALA A 126 5.76 -9.31 7.56
C ALA A 126 6.26 -8.72 6.23
N ILE A 127 7.54 -8.32 6.17
CA ILE A 127 8.18 -7.88 4.92
C ILE A 127 8.19 -9.01 3.88
N GLU A 128 8.55 -10.24 4.29
CA GLU A 128 8.53 -11.41 3.40
C GLU A 128 7.13 -11.64 2.83
N ARG A 129 6.11 -11.65 3.69
CA ARG A 129 4.70 -11.82 3.28
C ARG A 129 4.24 -10.74 2.30
N ILE A 130 4.59 -9.48 2.53
CA ILE A 130 4.31 -8.38 1.58
C ILE A 130 4.94 -8.69 0.22
N GLY A 131 6.21 -9.12 0.21
CA GLY A 131 6.94 -9.48 -1.00
C GLY A 131 6.29 -10.63 -1.77
N GLU A 132 5.99 -11.74 -1.09
CA GLU A 132 5.33 -12.90 -1.69
C GLU A 132 3.95 -12.56 -2.24
N ALA A 133 3.14 -11.82 -1.50
CA ALA A 133 1.81 -11.41 -1.95
C ALA A 133 1.88 -10.55 -3.22
N ALA A 134 2.86 -9.63 -3.28
CA ALA A 134 3.11 -8.81 -4.45
C ALA A 134 3.54 -9.65 -5.67
N GLU A 135 4.39 -10.66 -5.48
CA GLU A 135 4.80 -11.59 -6.54
C GLU A 135 3.63 -12.44 -7.03
N LYS A 136 2.78 -12.95 -6.13
CA LYS A 136 1.57 -13.68 -6.51
C LYS A 136 0.67 -12.81 -7.39
N ILE A 137 0.44 -11.55 -7.01
CA ILE A 137 -0.35 -10.61 -7.82
C ILE A 137 0.30 -10.38 -9.20
N ARG A 138 1.63 -10.23 -9.27
CA ARG A 138 2.35 -10.11 -10.55
C ARG A 138 2.20 -11.35 -11.43
N SER A 139 2.29 -12.54 -10.85
CA SER A 139 2.16 -13.81 -11.58
C SER A 139 0.77 -13.98 -12.21
N GLU A 140 -0.26 -13.36 -11.64
CA GLU A 140 -1.62 -13.26 -12.19
C GLU A 140 -1.75 -12.20 -13.32
N GLY A 141 -0.62 -11.64 -13.74
CA GLY A 141 -0.46 -10.72 -14.87
C GLY A 141 -0.78 -9.26 -14.55
N TYR A 142 -0.72 -8.84 -13.28
CA TYR A 142 -0.97 -7.45 -12.88
C TYR A 142 0.30 -6.63 -12.86
N ASP A 143 0.22 -5.41 -13.40
CA ASP A 143 1.29 -4.42 -13.30
C ASP A 143 1.15 -3.60 -12.00
N LEU A 144 2.03 -3.89 -11.05
CA LEU A 144 2.10 -3.15 -9.80
C LEU A 144 3.07 -1.96 -9.87
N GLY A 145 3.59 -1.63 -11.06
CA GLY A 145 4.60 -0.61 -11.27
C GLY A 145 6.01 -1.05 -10.82
N PRO A 146 6.99 -0.14 -10.93
CA PRO A 146 8.34 -0.36 -10.42
C PRO A 146 8.32 -0.28 -8.89
N ILE A 147 7.78 -1.32 -8.25
CA ILE A 147 7.94 -1.56 -6.83
C ILE A 147 9.35 -2.09 -6.69
N ALA A 148 10.28 -1.16 -6.47
CA ALA A 148 11.68 -1.38 -6.12
C ALA A 148 12.24 -2.71 -6.67
N SER A 149 12.66 -2.71 -7.94
CA SER A 149 13.89 -3.41 -8.26
C SER A 149 14.91 -2.95 -7.21
N GLY A 150 15.40 -3.88 -6.39
CA GLY A 150 16.15 -3.61 -5.14
C GLY A 150 17.22 -2.54 -5.23
#